data_AF-A0A2M8NEN6-F1
#
_entry.id   AF-A0A2M8NEN6-F1
#
_cell.length_a   1.000
_cell.length_b   1.000
_cell.length_c   1.000
_cell.angle_alpha   90.00
_cell.angle_beta   90.00
_cell.angle_gamma   90.00
#
_symmetry.space_group_name_H-M   'P 1'
#
loop_
_entity.id
_entity.type
_entity.pdbx_description
1 polymer ?
#
loop_
_entity_poly.entity_id
_entity_poly.type
_entity_poly.pdbx_seq_one_letter_code
_entity_poly.pdbx_strand_id
1 'polypeptide(L)'
;TDTHYLLPLRDKLTAELVRLNRWGHAQEVFAELCALTPSTPTFDPEGYWRIALPIQLTPRQTAVLREVYLLRETIAQTVDLPVYRVLTDKALAALARVMPQSELALCDLDDLPIFM
;
A
#
# COMPACT_ATOMS: atom_id res chain seq x y z
N THR A 1 -10.97 22.40 8.83
CA THR A 1 -11.10 20.97 8.54
C THR A 1 -11.50 20.81 7.09
N ASP A 2 -11.06 19.74 6.43
CA ASP A 2 -11.29 19.52 4.99
C ASP A 2 -12.78 19.45 4.61
N THR A 3 -13.67 19.29 5.59
CA THR A 3 -15.11 19.17 5.41
C THR A 3 -15.91 20.46 5.60
N HIS A 4 -15.30 21.51 6.18
CA HIS A 4 -16.03 22.71 6.62
C HIS A 4 -16.79 23.42 5.49
N TYR A 5 -16.21 23.44 4.28
CA TYR A 5 -16.77 24.18 3.14
C TYR A 5 -17.53 23.31 2.13
N LEU A 6 -17.68 22.00 2.37
CA LEU A 6 -18.27 21.09 1.39
C LEU A 6 -19.76 21.36 1.14
N LEU A 7 -20.54 21.70 2.17
CA LEU A 7 -21.98 22.00 2.00
C LEU A 7 -22.22 23.30 1.20
N PRO A 8 -21.58 24.45 1.53
CA PRO A 8 -21.68 25.65 0.70
C PRO A 8 -21.17 25.43 -0.73
N LEU A 9 -20.15 24.60 -0.92
CA LEU A 9 -19.62 24.27 -2.25
C LEU A 9 -20.62 23.44 -3.06
N ARG A 10 -21.23 22.42 -2.46
CA ARG A 10 -22.29 21.62 -3.08
C ARG A 10 -23.40 22.51 -3.61
N ASP A 11 -23.90 23.44 -2.79
CA ASP A 11 -25.03 24.29 -3.18
C ASP A 11 -24.69 25.15 -4.41
N LYS A 12 -23.47 25.72 -4.46
CA LYS A 12 -22.98 26.47 -5.63
C LYS A 12 -22.86 25.59 -6.88
N LEU A 13 -22.30 24.39 -6.75
CA LEU A 13 -22.14 23.47 -7.87
C LEU A 13 -23.48 22.94 -8.39
N THR A 14 -24.44 22.66 -7.50
CA THR A 14 -25.80 22.27 -7.89
C THR A 14 -26.48 23.38 -8.68
N ALA A 15 -26.38 24.64 -8.24
CA ALA A 15 -26.94 25.77 -8.98
C ALA A 15 -26.36 25.88 -10.40
N GLU A 16 -25.05 25.72 -10.56
CA GLU A 16 -24.41 25.73 -11.89
C GLU A 16 -24.82 24.53 -12.75
N LEU A 17 -24.94 23.33 -12.17
CA LEU A 17 -25.39 22.14 -12.89
C LEU A 17 -26.83 22.28 -13.40
N VAL A 18 -27.72 22.85 -12.59
CA VAL A 18 -29.10 23.16 -13.01
C VAL A 18 -29.10 24.20 -14.12
N ARG A 19 -28.33 25.30 -13.96
CA ARG A 19 -28.20 26.35 -14.97
C ARG A 19 -27.71 25.82 -16.33
N LEU A 20 -26.84 24.82 -16.31
CA LEU A 20 -26.29 24.17 -17.51
C LEU A 20 -27.15 22.99 -18.04
N ASN A 21 -28.29 22.69 -17.42
CA ASN A 21 -29.13 21.53 -17.71
C ASN A 21 -28.37 20.18 -17.63
N ARG A 22 -27.43 20.08 -16.67
CA ARG A 22 -26.58 18.89 -16.42
C ARG A 22 -26.91 18.18 -15.12
N TRP A 23 -27.91 18.65 -14.38
CA TRP A 23 -28.26 18.11 -13.07
C TRP A 23 -28.63 16.63 -13.12
N GLY A 24 -29.46 16.21 -14.08
CA GLY A 24 -29.85 14.80 -14.24
C GLY A 24 -28.65 13.88 -14.45
N HIS A 25 -27.76 14.24 -15.36
CA HIS A 25 -26.54 13.47 -15.62
C HIS A 25 -25.61 13.42 -14.39
N ALA A 26 -25.47 14.53 -13.65
CA ALA A 26 -24.70 14.53 -12.41
C ALA A 26 -25.30 13.57 -11.36
N GLN A 27 -26.63 13.52 -11.23
CA GLN A 27 -27.30 12.59 -10.32
C GLN A 27 -27.09 11.12 -10.72
N GLU A 28 -27.10 10.81 -12.02
CA GLU A 28 -26.77 9.48 -12.53
C GLU A 28 -25.35 9.07 -12.10
N VAL A 29 -24.35 9.92 -12.36
CA VAL A 29 -22.96 9.66 -11.98
C VAL A 29 -22.80 9.52 -10.46
N PHE A 30 -23.49 10.34 -9.66
CA PHE A 30 -23.45 10.21 -8.20
C PHE A 30 -24.05 8.89 -7.73
N ALA A 31 -25.15 8.46 -8.33
CA ALA A 31 -25.78 7.18 -8.02
C ALA A 31 -24.84 6.01 -8.37
N GLU A 32 -24.19 6.06 -9.53
CA GLU A 32 -23.17 5.07 -9.94
C GLU A 32 -22.01 5.01 -8.96
N LEU A 33 -21.46 6.15 -8.55
CA LEU A 33 -20.37 6.22 -7.58
C LEU A 33 -20.77 5.67 -6.21
N CYS A 34 -21.99 5.96 -5.74
CA CYS A 34 -22.51 5.42 -4.49
C CYS A 34 -22.74 3.90 -4.54
N ALA A 35 -22.94 3.34 -5.74
CA ALA A 35 -23.11 1.90 -5.94
C ALA A 35 -21.78 1.14 -6.05
N LEU A 36 -20.64 1.85 -6.11
CA LEU A 36 -19.33 1.19 -6.16
C LEU A 36 -19.04 0.48 -4.84
N THR A 37 -18.73 -0.81 -4.92
CA THR A 37 -18.18 -1.55 -3.79
C THR A 37 -16.76 -1.07 -3.52
N PRO A 38 -16.41 -0.70 -2.27
CA PRO A 38 -15.03 -0.37 -1.93
C PRO A 38 -14.11 -1.52 -2.30
N SER A 39 -13.05 -1.23 -3.07
CA SER A 39 -11.99 -2.20 -3.28
C SER A 39 -11.22 -2.36 -1.98
N THR A 40 -11.25 -3.55 -1.40
CA THR A 40 -10.33 -3.91 -0.33
C THR A 40 -8.98 -4.22 -0.96
N PRO A 41 -7.89 -3.51 -0.60
CA PRO A 41 -6.57 -3.85 -1.10
C PRO A 41 -6.25 -5.29 -0.71
N THR A 42 -6.09 -6.15 -1.70
CA THR A 42 -5.72 -7.55 -1.50
C THR A 42 -4.22 -7.68 -1.56
N PHE A 43 -3.65 -8.44 -0.63
CA PHE A 43 -2.26 -8.84 -0.70
C PHE A 43 -2.02 -9.70 -1.95
N ASP A 44 -1.00 -9.35 -2.73
CA ASP A 44 -0.49 -10.16 -3.84
C ASP A 44 0.72 -10.97 -3.35
N PRO A 45 0.61 -12.31 -3.21
CA PRO A 45 1.72 -13.16 -2.80
C PRO A 45 2.93 -13.11 -3.74
N GLU A 46 2.73 -12.75 -5.01
CA GLU A 46 3.78 -12.63 -6.03
C GLU A 46 4.29 -11.19 -6.19
N GLY A 47 3.80 -10.25 -5.35
CA GLY A 47 4.21 -8.85 -5.39
C GLY A 47 5.70 -8.62 -5.11
N TYR A 48 6.40 -9.61 -4.53
CA TYR A 48 7.84 -9.58 -4.30
C TYR A 48 8.66 -9.39 -5.60
N TRP A 49 8.13 -9.78 -6.77
CA TRP A 49 8.80 -9.56 -8.05
C TRP A 49 9.07 -8.08 -8.34
N ARG A 50 8.20 -7.18 -7.86
CA ARG A 50 8.41 -5.73 -8.00
C ARG A 50 9.67 -5.24 -7.27
N ILE A 51 10.05 -5.93 -6.19
CA ILE A 51 11.25 -5.63 -5.39
C ILE A 51 12.46 -6.36 -5.99
N ALA A 52 12.29 -7.60 -6.44
CA ALA A 52 13.37 -8.44 -6.96
C ALA A 52 13.93 -7.94 -8.30
N LEU A 53 13.04 -7.57 -9.24
CA LEU A 53 13.40 -7.26 -10.64
C LEU A 53 14.43 -6.13 -10.78
N PRO A 54 14.32 -4.99 -10.09
CA PRO A 54 15.29 -3.90 -10.23
C PRO A 54 16.69 -4.22 -9.69
N ILE A 55 16.81 -5.21 -8.80
CA ILE A 55 18.03 -5.45 -7.98
C ILE A 55 18.82 -6.67 -8.50
N GLN A 56 18.28 -7.42 -9.46
CA GLN A 56 18.94 -8.57 -10.11
C GLN A 56 19.44 -9.62 -9.10
N LEU A 57 18.56 -10.03 -8.18
CA LEU A 57 18.86 -11.07 -7.20
C LEU A 57 19.10 -12.43 -7.87
N THR A 58 20.02 -13.22 -7.31
CA THR A 58 20.20 -14.63 -7.71
C THR A 58 18.94 -15.44 -7.36
N PRO A 59 18.71 -16.60 -7.99
CA PRO A 59 17.53 -17.42 -7.70
C PRO A 59 17.35 -17.76 -6.21
N ARG A 60 18.46 -18.00 -5.50
CA ARG A 60 18.45 -18.26 -4.06
C ARG A 60 18.05 -17.02 -3.26
N GLN A 61 18.59 -15.85 -3.59
CA GLN A 61 18.25 -14.59 -2.92
C GLN A 61 16.79 -14.20 -3.18
N THR A 62 16.28 -14.44 -4.39
CA THR A 62 14.87 -14.23 -4.74
C THR A 62 13.95 -15.15 -3.93
N ALA A 63 14.34 -16.41 -3.72
CA ALA A 63 13.59 -17.32 -2.86
C ALA A 63 13.54 -16.80 -1.40
N VAL A 64 14.65 -16.29 -0.87
CA VAL A 64 14.67 -15.66 0.46
C VAL A 64 13.78 -14.43 0.50
N LEU A 65 13.84 -13.56 -0.51
CA LEU A 65 12.99 -12.36 -0.61
C LEU A 65 11.50 -12.72 -0.56
N ARG A 66 11.09 -13.76 -1.30
CA ARG A 66 9.71 -14.25 -1.30
C ARG A 66 9.25 -14.63 0.11
N GLU A 67 10.02 -15.45 0.82
CA GLU A 67 9.64 -15.90 2.16
C GLU A 67 9.57 -14.74 3.16
N VAL A 68 10.55 -13.83 3.14
CA VAL A 68 10.52 -12.67 4.05
C VAL A 68 9.40 -11.69 3.69
N TYR A 69 9.07 -11.54 2.40
CA TYR A 69 7.93 -10.74 1.94
C TYR A 69 6.58 -11.29 2.44
N LEU A 70 6.37 -12.61 2.35
CA LEU A 70 5.18 -13.28 2.89
C LEU A 70 5.11 -13.17 4.42
N LEU A 71 6.25 -13.30 5.10
CA LEU A 71 6.35 -13.15 6.55
C LEU A 71 6.00 -11.72 6.99
N ARG A 72 6.49 -10.70 6.29
CA ARG A 72 6.17 -9.29 6.56
C ARG A 72 4.67 -9.05 6.54
N GLU A 73 3.96 -9.60 5.57
CA GLU A 73 2.51 -9.48 5.47
C GLU A 73 1.81 -10.08 6.69
N THR A 74 2.20 -11.30 7.07
CA THR A 74 1.64 -11.98 8.26
C THR A 74 1.86 -11.16 9.53
N ILE A 75 3.07 -10.61 9.71
CA ILE A 75 3.39 -9.77 10.86
C ILE A 75 2.57 -8.48 10.84
N ALA A 76 2.50 -7.79 9.70
CA ALA A 76 1.74 -6.55 9.52
C ALA A 76 0.26 -6.70 9.88
N GLN A 77 -0.35 -7.81 9.45
CA GLN A 77 -1.72 -8.17 9.82
C GLN A 77 -1.85 -8.45 11.32
N THR A 78 -0.87 -9.11 11.94
CA THR A 78 -0.89 -9.46 13.37
C THR A 78 -0.78 -8.22 14.26
N VAL A 79 0.05 -7.24 13.87
CA VAL A 79 0.28 -6.01 14.66
C VAL A 79 -0.63 -4.84 14.24
N ASP A 80 -1.50 -5.05 13.24
CA ASP A 80 -2.39 -4.05 12.65
C ASP A 80 -1.65 -2.76 12.21
N LEU A 81 -0.53 -2.94 11.51
CA LEU A 81 0.25 -1.84 10.94
C LEU A 81 0.48 -2.03 9.45
N PRO A 82 0.60 -0.93 8.68
CA PRO A 82 1.05 -1.01 7.30
C PRO A 82 2.40 -1.72 7.17
N VAL A 83 2.55 -2.55 6.14
CA VAL A 83 3.76 -3.35 5.88
C VAL A 83 5.07 -2.55 5.90
N TYR A 84 5.05 -1.29 5.44
CA TYR A 84 6.25 -0.45 5.40
C TYR A 84 6.75 -0.05 6.80
N ARG A 85 5.88 -0.10 7.82
CA ARG A 85 6.30 0.08 9.22
C ARG A 85 6.93 -1.20 9.76
N VAL A 86 6.50 -2.36 9.30
CA VAL A 86 7.07 -3.65 9.71
C VAL A 86 8.42 -3.92 9.07
N LEU A 87 8.57 -3.74 7.76
CA LEU A 87 9.85 -3.82 7.03
C LEU A 87 9.70 -3.07 5.71
N THR A 88 10.63 -2.16 5.41
CA THR A 88 10.64 -1.46 4.12
C THR A 88 11.07 -2.41 2.99
N ASP A 89 10.69 -2.10 1.74
CA ASP A 89 11.15 -2.87 0.58
C ASP A 89 12.69 -2.84 0.43
N LYS A 90 13.32 -1.74 0.86
CA LYS A 90 14.79 -1.61 0.90
C LYS A 90 15.40 -2.58 1.92
N ALA A 91 14.82 -2.69 3.12
CA ALA A 91 15.26 -3.65 4.14
C ALA A 91 15.08 -5.10 3.68
N LEU A 92 13.93 -5.43 3.07
CA LEU A 92 13.70 -6.75 2.45
C LEU A 92 14.76 -7.10 1.40
N ALA A 93 15.08 -6.15 0.52
CA ALA A 93 16.11 -6.34 -0.49
C ALA A 93 17.52 -6.49 0.10
N ALA A 94 17.83 -5.78 1.20
CA ALA A 94 19.08 -5.92 1.92
C ALA A 94 19.19 -7.31 2.57
N LEU A 95 18.14 -7.75 3.28
CA LEU A 95 18.04 -9.08 3.88
C LEU A 95 18.24 -10.19 2.86
N ALA A 96 17.52 -10.11 1.74
CA ALA A 96 17.61 -11.10 0.67
C ALA A 96 19.00 -11.18 0.04
N ARG A 97 19.72 -10.05 -0.03
CA ARG A 97 21.05 -9.97 -0.66
C ARG A 97 22.16 -10.43 0.27
N VAL A 98 22.14 -10.01 1.54
CA VAL A 98 23.15 -10.37 2.54
C VAL A 98 22.94 -11.80 3.05
N MET A 99 21.68 -12.27 3.13
CA MET A 99 21.31 -13.57 3.70
C MET A 99 22.02 -13.84 5.04
N PRO A 100 21.85 -12.97 6.06
CA PRO A 100 22.56 -13.09 7.32
C PRO A 100 22.28 -14.46 7.98
N GLN A 101 23.33 -15.05 8.55
CA GLN A 101 23.28 -16.37 9.20
C GLN A 101 23.41 -16.27 10.73
N SER A 102 23.41 -15.05 11.28
CA SER A 102 23.49 -14.78 12.71
C SER A 102 22.72 -13.51 13.06
N GLU A 103 22.31 -13.38 14.32
CA GLU A 103 21.63 -12.18 14.83
C GLU A 103 22.53 -10.94 14.72
N LEU A 104 23.83 -11.08 14.95
CA LEU A 104 24.78 -9.98 14.83
C LEU A 104 24.85 -9.45 13.39
N ALA A 105 24.88 -10.35 12.40
CA ALA A 105 24.84 -9.97 10.99
C ALA A 105 23.49 -9.38 10.56
N LEU A 106 22.41 -9.65 11.31
CA LEU A 106 21.11 -9.04 11.10
C LEU A 106 21.10 -7.59 11.60
N CYS A 107 21.65 -7.33 12.79
CA CYS A 107 21.76 -5.99 13.36
C CYS A 107 22.59 -5.02 12.51
N ASP A 108 23.55 -5.53 11.74
CA ASP A 108 24.38 -4.73 10.83
C ASP A 108 23.64 -4.25 9.56
N LEU A 109 22.37 -4.63 9.37
CA LEU A 109 21.56 -4.18 8.23
C LEU A 109 20.87 -2.84 8.54
N ASP A 110 21.17 -1.83 7.73
CA ASP A 110 20.46 -0.55 7.74
C ASP A 110 18.95 -0.73 7.46
N ASP A 111 18.11 0.12 8.06
CA ASP A 111 16.64 0.18 7.89
C ASP A 111 15.83 -0.99 8.47
N LEU A 112 16.37 -1.76 9.43
CA LEU A 112 15.52 -2.60 10.28
C LEU A 112 14.68 -1.69 11.21
N PRO A 113 13.34 -1.80 11.19
CA PRO A 113 12.50 -0.96 12.01
C PRO A 113 12.71 -1.28 13.48
N ILE A 114 12.73 -0.21 14.27
CA ILE A 114 12.86 -0.23 15.72
C ILE A 114 11.52 -0.67 16.30
N PHE A 115 11.18 -1.94 16.16
CA PHE A 115 10.19 -2.60 17.02
C PHE A 115 10.95 -3.66 17.81
N MET A 116 11.73 -3.17 18.78
CA MET A 116 12.28 -3.93 19.90
C MET A 116 11.95 -3.16 21.18
#